data_AF-A0A6B1C3C3-F1
#
_entry.id   AF-A0A6B1C3C3-F1
#
_cell.length_a   1.000
_cell.length_b   1.000
_cell.length_c   1.000
_cell.angle_alpha   90.00
_cell.angle_beta   90.00
_cell.angle_gamma   90.00
#
_symmetry.space_group_name_H-M   'P 1'
#
loop_
_entity.id
_entity.type
_entity.pdbx_description
1 polymer ?
#
loop_
_entity_poly.entity_id
_entity_poly.type
_entity_poly.pdbx_seq_one_letter_code
_entity_poly.pdbx_strand_id
1 'polypeptide(L)' 'MDNKSMAADGAELGSMSSVMGDLAVRVADVARRYEGTDREDVAFELYEVERSLRGATRRLDRLTRSL' A
#
# COMPACT_ATOMS: atom_id res chain seq x y z
N MET A 1 -28.80 3.79 0.09
CA MET A 1 -27.85 2.68 0.30
C MET A 1 -28.13 2.13 1.67
N ASP A 2 -28.29 0.81 1.80
CA ASP A 2 -28.55 0.20 3.10
C ASP A 2 -27.28 0.26 3.96
N ASN A 3 -27.42 0.59 5.25
CA ASN A 3 -26.31 0.71 6.21
C ASN A 3 -25.39 -0.54 6.24
N LYS A 4 -25.96 -1.71 5.92
CA LYS A 4 -25.24 -2.99 5.80
C LYS A 4 -24.28 -3.04 4.60
N SER A 5 -24.61 -2.38 3.48
CA SER A 5 -23.75 -2.29 2.30
C SER A 5 -22.53 -1.43 2.59
N MET A 6 -22.72 -0.26 3.20
CA MET A 6 -21.63 0.65 3.55
C MET A 6 -20.66 0.03 4.57
N ALA A 7 -21.17 -0.74 5.53
CA ALA A 7 -20.34 -1.49 6.46
C ALA A 7 -19.50 -2.59 5.77
N ALA A 8 -20.07 -3.28 4.77
CA ALA A 8 -19.34 -4.29 3.98
C ALA A 8 -18.26 -3.65 3.11
N ASP A 9 -18.59 -2.53 2.44
CA ASP A 9 -17.63 -1.77 1.64
C ASP A 9 -16.47 -1.26 2.52
N GLY A 10 -16.76 -0.72 3.72
CA GLY A 10 -15.74 -0.27 4.66
C GLY A 10 -14.81 -1.40 5.13
N ALA A 11 -15.36 -2.59 5.40
CA ALA A 11 -14.56 -3.76 5.77
C ALA A 11 -13.65 -4.21 4.62
N GLU A 12 -14.15 -4.21 3.39
CA GLU A 12 -13.37 -4.57 2.20
C GLU A 12 -12.25 -3.56 1.92
N LEU A 13 -12.52 -2.26 2.02
CA LEU A 13 -11.47 -1.23 1.87
C LEU A 13 -10.41 -1.33 2.98
N GLY A 14 -10.81 -1.68 4.20
CA GLY A 14 -9.88 -1.95 5.30
C GLY A 14 -8.99 -3.17 5.02
N SER A 15 -9.55 -4.24 4.46
CA SER A 15 -8.79 -5.44 4.07
C SER A 15 -7.74 -5.10 2.99
N MET A 16 -8.15 -4.35 1.96
CA MET A 16 -7.26 -3.86 0.90
C MET A 16 -6.12 -2.99 1.46
N SER A 17 -6.44 -2.07 2.38
CA SER A 17 -5.45 -1.19 3.01
C SER A 17 -4.36 -1.99 3.75
N SER A 18 -4.76 -3.03 4.49
CA SER A 18 -3.84 -3.94 5.17
C SER A 18 -2.92 -4.67 4.19
N VAL A 19 -3.49 -5.27 3.14
CA VAL A 19 -2.71 -6.00 2.11
C VAL A 19 -1.71 -5.08 1.42
N MET A 20 -2.10 -3.83 1.13
CA MET A 20 -1.20 -2.85 0.53
C MET A 20 -0.07 -2.43 1.46
N GLY A 21 -0.33 -2.34 2.76
CA GLY A 21 0.69 -2.08 3.78
C GLY A 21 1.75 -3.20 3.82
N ASP A 22 1.31 -4.45 3.85
CA ASP A 22 2.20 -5.62 3.84
C ASP A 22 3.03 -5.68 2.55
N LEU A 23 2.41 -5.39 1.40
CA LEU A 23 3.11 -5.33 0.12
C LEU A 23 4.16 -4.22 0.11
N ALA A 24 3.88 -3.04 0.68
CA ALA A 24 4.84 -1.95 0.76
C ALA A 24 6.09 -2.35 1.57
N VAL A 25 5.92 -3.04 2.69
CA VAL A 25 7.04 -3.58 3.49
C VAL A 25 7.87 -4.57 2.66
N ARG A 26 7.21 -5.52 2.01
CA ARG A 26 7.88 -6.54 1.20
C ARG A 26 8.64 -5.92 0.03
N VAL A 27 8.09 -4.89 -0.63
CA VAL A 27 8.77 -4.18 -1.72
C VAL A 27 10.02 -3.45 -1.19
N ALA A 28 9.94 -2.77 -0.05
CA ALA A 28 11.11 -2.15 0.59
C ALA A 28 12.19 -3.18 0.95
N ASP A 29 11.79 -4.36 1.46
CA ASP A 29 12.73 -5.43 1.76
C ASP A 29 13.49 -5.91 0.50
N VAL A 30 12.81 -5.95 -0.65
CA VAL A 30 13.47 -6.25 -1.93
C VAL A 30 14.38 -5.10 -2.36
N ALA A 31 13.94 -3.84 -2.23
CA ALA A 31 14.73 -2.66 -2.59
C ALA A 31 16.07 -2.62 -1.85
N ARG A 32 16.06 -2.88 -0.53
CA ARG A 32 17.27 -2.93 0.30
C ARG A 32 18.33 -3.94 -0.18
N ARG A 33 17.95 -4.99 -0.91
CA ARG A 33 18.91 -5.96 -1.46
C ARG A 33 19.72 -5.42 -2.63
N TYR A 34 19.26 -4.33 -3.25
CA TYR A 34 19.90 -3.70 -4.40
C TYR A 34 20.64 -2.40 -4.02
N GLU A 35 20.48 -1.89 -2.81
CA GLU A 35 21.22 -0.74 -2.30
C GLU A 35 22.74 -1.00 -2.29
N GLY A 36 23.52 -0.04 -2.79
CA GLY A 36 24.98 -0.15 -2.86
C GLY A 36 25.51 -1.22 -3.82
N THR A 37 24.63 -1.81 -4.64
CA THR A 37 25.01 -2.70 -5.76
C THR A 37 25.07 -1.91 -7.06
N ASP A 38 25.62 -2.51 -8.12
CA ASP A 38 25.56 -1.94 -9.48
C ASP A 38 24.13 -1.80 -10.03
N ARG A 39 23.11 -2.27 -9.29
CA ARG A 39 21.69 -2.22 -9.62
C ARG A 39 20.90 -1.25 -8.72
N GLU A 40 21.53 -0.14 -8.34
CA GLU A 40 20.87 0.92 -7.56
C GLU A 40 19.66 1.54 -8.31
N ASP A 41 19.63 1.44 -9.65
CA ASP A 41 18.46 1.73 -10.49
C ASP A 41 17.22 0.93 -10.06
N VAL A 42 17.39 -0.37 -9.78
CA VAL A 42 16.31 -1.26 -9.34
C VAL A 42 15.86 -0.89 -7.92
N ALA A 43 16.81 -0.55 -7.04
CA ALA A 43 16.48 -0.09 -5.68
C ALA A 43 15.60 1.15 -5.73
N PHE A 44 15.95 2.14 -6.56
CA PHE A 44 15.19 3.36 -6.75
C PHE A 44 13.75 3.09 -7.22
N GLU A 45 13.58 2.31 -8.29
CA GLU A 45 12.25 2.00 -8.83
C GLU A 45 11.37 1.23 -7.83
N LEU A 46 11.97 0.31 -7.04
CA LEU A 46 11.24 -0.40 -6.00
C LEU A 46 10.78 0.54 -4.87
N TYR A 47 11.60 1.53 -4.48
CA TYR A 47 11.18 2.54 -3.52
C TYR A 47 10.06 3.44 -4.05
N GLU A 48 10.05 3.77 -5.34
CA GLU A 48 8.93 4.50 -5.94
C GLU A 48 7.61 3.70 -5.92
N VAL A 49 7.69 2.38 -6.12
CA VAL A 49 6.53 1.48 -5.94
C VAL A 49 6.09 1.45 -4.48
N GLU A 50 7.00 1.30 -3.52
CA GLU A 50 6.69 1.34 -2.09
C GLU A 50 5.99 2.65 -1.67
N ARG A 51 6.51 3.79 -2.15
CA ARG A 51 5.93 5.10 -1.91
C ARG A 51 4.53 5.23 -2.49
N SER A 52 4.31 4.68 -3.68
CA SER A 52 3.01 4.65 -4.35
C SER A 52 1.99 3.81 -3.57
N LEU A 53 2.39 2.63 -3.09
CA LEU A 53 1.56 1.77 -2.25
C LEU A 53 1.16 2.49 -0.96
N ARG A 54 2.12 3.06 -0.23
CA ARG A 54 1.85 3.85 0.99
C ARG A 54 0.94 5.05 0.72
N GLY A 55 1.12 5.71 -0.41
CA GLY A 55 0.26 6.80 -0.85
C GLY A 55 -1.19 6.36 -1.06
N ALA A 56 -1.38 5.20 -1.67
CA ALA A 56 -2.69 4.61 -1.91
C ALA A 56 -3.34 4.06 -0.63
N THR A 57 -2.59 3.39 0.27
CA THR A 57 -3.05 3.00 1.63
C THR A 57 -3.62 4.20 2.37
N ARG A 58 -2.89 5.32 2.43
CA ARG A 58 -3.38 6.54 3.09
C ARG A 58 -4.64 7.11 2.44
N ARG A 59 -4.80 6.98 1.11
CA ARG A 59 -6.01 7.44 0.40
C ARG A 59 -7.19 6.54 0.73
N LEU A 60 -7.00 5.22 0.73
CA LEU A 60 -8.03 4.25 1.12
C LEU A 60 -8.47 4.45 2.56
N ASP A 61 -7.54 4.58 3.51
CA ASP A 61 -7.88 4.82 4.93
C ASP A 61 -8.74 6.08 5.14
N ARG A 62 -8.53 7.12 4.33
CA ARG A 62 -9.37 8.33 4.39
C ARG A 62 -10.77 8.08 3.84
N LEU A 63 -10.88 7.31 2.74
CA LEU A 63 -12.16 6.95 2.16
C LEU A 63 -12.97 6.06 3.10
N THR A 64 -12.33 5.05 3.71
CA THR A 64 -12.97 4.16 4.68
C THR A 64 -13.53 4.92 5.89
N ARG A 65 -12.86 5.98 6.35
CA ARG A 65 -13.36 6.85 7.44
C ARG A 65 -14.52 7.77 7.02
N SER A 66 -14.77 7.91 5.73
CA SER A 66 -15.84 8.75 5.18
C SER A 66 -17.10 7.98 4.77
N LEU A 67 -17.04 6.64 4.81
CA LEU A 67 -18.19 5.74 4.73
C LEU A 67 -18.88 5.66 6.10
#